data_AF-A0A1Y1N274-F1
#
_entry.id   AF-A0A1Y1N274-F1
#
_cell.length_a   1.000
_cell.length_b   1.000
_cell.length_c   1.000
_cell.angle_alpha   90.00
_cell.angle_beta   90.00
_cell.angle_gamma   90.00
#
_symmetry.space_group_name_H-M   'P 1'
#
loop_
_entity.id
_entity.type
_entity.pdbx_description
1 polymer ?
#
loop_
_entity_poly.entity_id
_entity_poly.type
_entity_poly.pdbx_seq_one_letter_code
_entity_poly.pdbx_strand_id
1 'polypeptide(L)'
;GIPAISVYADGRWSKRSYGHSYNALSGTAVIIGMRTKQVLYLGVKNKYCSICARAVNRNEPAKEHLCYKNHDGSATTMEADILVDGFKQSEHNGLRYKRLIGDGDTNVMAKIRTMVPYGSTVEKVECVNHCLKNFTKNLYAIKKNVKGVTLRARQLLSPDK
;
A
#
# COMPACT_ATOMS: atom_id res chain seq x y z
N GLY A 1 20.32 -6.11 -22.10
CA GLY A 1 19.06 -5.49 -21.64
C GLY A 1 18.98 -5.56 -20.13
N ILE A 2 18.21 -4.69 -19.48
CA ILE A 2 18.02 -4.71 -18.02
C ILE A 2 17.07 -5.86 -17.65
N PRO A 3 17.46 -6.80 -16.75
CA PRO A 3 16.59 -7.90 -16.33
C PRO A 3 15.34 -7.37 -15.65
N ALA A 4 14.21 -8.07 -15.83
CA ALA A 4 12.94 -7.68 -15.24
C ALA A 4 12.26 -8.86 -14.52
N ILE A 5 11.73 -8.61 -13.33
CA ILE A 5 11.12 -9.64 -12.47
C ILE A 5 9.71 -9.24 -12.01
N SER A 6 8.96 -10.23 -11.51
CA SER A 6 7.72 -9.99 -10.78
C SER A 6 8.01 -9.85 -9.29
N VAL A 7 7.29 -8.96 -8.62
CA VAL A 7 7.45 -8.68 -7.20
C VAL A 7 6.10 -8.66 -6.49
N TYR A 8 6.10 -9.04 -5.23
CA TYR A 8 5.03 -8.71 -4.30
C TYR A 8 5.34 -7.38 -3.63
N ALA A 9 4.31 -6.60 -3.33
CA ALA A 9 4.44 -5.44 -2.47
C ALA A 9 3.25 -5.35 -1.50
N ASP A 10 3.54 -4.89 -0.30
CA ASP A 10 2.55 -4.62 0.73
C ASP A 10 3.03 -3.51 1.68
N GLY A 11 2.06 -2.80 2.25
CA GLY A 11 2.23 -1.69 3.17
C GLY A 11 1.62 -1.99 4.53
N ARG A 12 2.27 -1.50 5.59
CA ARG A 12 1.76 -1.50 6.95
C ARG A 12 1.87 -0.13 7.57
N TRP A 13 0.88 0.19 8.40
CA TRP A 13 0.84 1.41 9.19
C TRP A 13 1.00 1.11 10.68
N SER A 14 1.62 2.05 11.39
CA SER A 14 1.80 1.95 12.86
C SER A 14 0.48 1.99 13.62
N LYS A 15 -0.59 2.51 13.00
CA LYS A 15 -1.94 2.49 13.54
C LYS A 15 -2.87 1.72 12.61
N ARG A 16 -3.53 0.70 13.15
CA ARG A 16 -4.57 -0.05 12.42
C ARG A 16 -5.82 0.82 12.26
N SER A 17 -6.39 0.81 11.06
CA SER A 17 -7.66 1.47 10.74
C SER A 17 -8.61 0.44 10.11
N TYR A 18 -9.85 0.40 10.58
CA TYR A 18 -10.92 -0.40 9.96
C TYR A 18 -11.76 0.45 8.99
N GLY A 19 -11.10 1.33 8.22
CA GLY A 19 -11.75 2.20 7.24
C GLY A 19 -12.23 3.56 7.76
N HIS A 20 -11.90 3.91 9.01
CA HIS A 20 -12.41 5.14 9.66
C HIS A 20 -11.32 6.14 10.07
N SER A 21 -10.04 5.74 10.15
CA SER A 21 -8.97 6.58 10.71
C SER A 21 -7.66 6.46 9.90
N TYR A 22 -7.48 7.29 8.88
CA TYR A 22 -6.28 7.31 8.03
C TYR A 22 -5.16 8.25 8.54
N ASN A 23 -4.91 8.23 9.86
CA ASN A 23 -4.02 9.17 10.53
C ASN A 23 -2.79 8.53 11.18
N ALA A 24 -2.35 7.38 10.66
CA ALA A 24 -1.10 6.78 11.11
C ALA A 24 0.09 7.73 10.90
N LEU A 25 0.96 7.79 11.90
CA LEU A 25 2.12 8.68 11.91
C LEU A 25 3.35 8.05 11.25
N SER A 26 3.33 6.73 11.07
CA SER A 26 4.40 5.99 10.41
C SER A 26 3.81 4.90 9.52
N GLY A 27 4.46 4.68 8.39
CA GLY A 27 4.15 3.65 7.42
C GLY A 27 5.43 2.96 6.96
N THR A 28 5.31 1.69 6.65
CA THR A 28 6.40 0.85 6.15
C THR A 28 5.86 0.06 4.98
N ALA A 29 6.61 -0.06 3.91
CA ALA A 29 6.26 -0.94 2.80
C ALA A 29 7.47 -1.75 2.37
N VAL A 30 7.18 -2.94 1.86
CA VAL A 30 8.20 -3.93 1.47
C VAL A 30 7.96 -4.37 0.04
N ILE A 31 9.05 -4.59 -0.70
CA ILE A 31 9.04 -5.23 -2.02
C ILE A 31 9.75 -6.57 -1.88
N ILE A 32 9.09 -7.64 -2.29
CA ILE A 32 9.59 -9.02 -2.17
C ILE A 32 9.64 -9.66 -3.55
N GLY A 33 10.76 -10.31 -3.89
CA GLY A 33 10.89 -11.03 -5.15
C GLY A 33 9.91 -12.18 -5.25
N MET A 34 9.10 -12.25 -6.31
CA MET A 34 8.05 -13.27 -6.44
C MET A 34 8.63 -14.69 -6.45
N ARG A 35 9.77 -14.88 -7.14
CA ARG A 35 10.44 -16.18 -7.28
C ARG A 35 11.35 -16.50 -6.11
N THR A 36 12.19 -15.54 -5.70
CA THR A 36 13.21 -15.76 -4.65
C THR A 36 12.63 -15.70 -3.25
N LYS A 37 11.46 -15.06 -3.07
CA LYS A 37 10.84 -14.77 -1.78
C LYS A 37 11.72 -13.91 -0.85
N GLN A 38 12.75 -13.27 -1.40
CA GLN A 38 13.65 -12.40 -0.66
C GLN A 38 13.14 -10.96 -0.64
N VAL A 39 13.41 -10.25 0.46
CA VAL A 39 13.15 -8.82 0.55
C VAL A 39 14.12 -8.08 -0.36
N LEU A 40 13.58 -7.38 -1.35
CA LEU A 40 14.34 -6.57 -2.31
C LEU A 40 14.42 -5.12 -1.87
N TYR A 41 13.41 -4.65 -1.13
CA TYR A 41 13.36 -3.29 -0.63
C TYR A 41 12.49 -3.20 0.62
N LEU A 42 12.90 -2.38 1.57
CA LEU A 42 12.13 -2.00 2.75
C LEU A 42 12.29 -0.50 2.91
N GLY A 43 11.19 0.24 2.95
CA GLY A 43 11.22 1.67 3.23
C GLY A 43 10.26 2.07 4.33
N VAL A 44 10.61 3.14 5.02
CA VAL A 44 9.86 3.67 6.16
C VAL A 44 9.61 5.16 5.93
N LYS A 45 8.35 5.58 6.07
CA LYS A 45 7.93 6.98 6.03
C LYS A 45 7.33 7.38 7.36
N ASN A 46 7.81 8.46 7.96
CA ASN A 46 7.33 8.99 9.23
C ASN A 46 6.90 10.45 9.08
N LYS A 47 5.73 10.76 9.63
CA LYS A 47 5.17 12.10 9.77
C LYS A 47 5.49 12.75 11.12
N TYR A 48 5.94 11.95 12.07
CA TYR A 48 6.10 12.39 13.45
C TYR A 48 7.53 12.18 13.93
N CYS A 49 8.05 13.19 14.60
CA CYS A 49 9.25 13.11 15.43
C CYS A 49 8.93 13.73 16.78
N SER A 50 9.18 13.00 17.87
CA SER A 50 8.87 13.44 19.23
C SER A 50 9.69 14.66 19.66
N ILE A 51 10.95 14.74 19.24
CA ILE A 51 11.84 15.87 19.54
C ILE A 51 11.32 17.14 18.85
N CYS A 52 11.02 17.04 17.55
CA CYS A 52 10.42 18.14 16.78
C CYS A 52 9.07 18.58 17.36
N ALA A 53 8.18 17.63 17.66
CA ALA A 53 6.84 17.94 18.17
C ALA A 53 6.90 18.64 19.54
N ARG A 54 7.82 18.22 20.42
CA ARG A 54 8.03 18.88 21.71
C ARG A 54 8.57 20.30 21.56
N ALA A 55 9.52 20.51 20.65
CA ALA A 55 10.09 21.82 20.39
C ALA A 55 9.04 22.82 19.88
N VAL A 56 8.20 22.38 18.92
CA VAL A 56 7.05 23.16 18.45
C VAL A 56 6.08 23.49 19.59
N ASN A 57 5.76 22.53 20.45
CA ASN A 57 4.85 22.74 21.59
C ASN A 57 5.43 23.70 22.65
N ARG A 58 6.75 23.81 22.75
CA ARG A 58 7.45 24.74 23.66
C ARG A 58 7.79 26.08 23.02
N ASN A 59 7.50 26.25 21.73
CA ASN A 59 7.91 27.41 20.95
C ASN A 59 9.44 27.65 20.97
N GLU A 60 10.20 26.55 21.01
CA GLU A 60 11.67 26.52 21.07
C GLU A 60 12.24 25.86 19.80
N PRO A 61 13.49 26.18 19.41
CA PRO A 61 14.14 25.44 18.34
C PRO A 61 14.33 23.96 18.74
N ALA A 62 14.13 23.06 17.76
CA ALA A 62 14.37 21.64 18.00
C ALA A 62 15.85 21.40 18.31
N LYS A 63 16.11 20.69 19.41
CA LYS A 63 17.46 20.20 19.73
C LYS A 63 18.03 19.43 18.55
N GLU A 64 19.33 19.52 18.32
CA GLU A 64 20.01 18.74 17.29
C GLU A 64 19.76 17.25 17.52
N HIS A 65 19.28 16.56 16.49
CA HIS A 65 18.99 15.13 16.52
C HIS A 65 18.89 14.58 15.11
N LEU A 66 19.06 13.25 14.99
CA LEU A 66 18.76 12.53 13.76
C LEU A 66 17.23 12.43 13.58
N CYS A 67 16.67 13.31 12.76
CA CYS A 67 15.24 13.37 12.52
C CYS A 67 14.81 12.36 11.44
N TYR A 68 13.96 11.40 11.83
CA TYR A 68 13.40 10.42 10.89
C TYR A 68 12.06 10.87 10.27
N LYS A 69 11.60 12.09 10.55
CA LYS A 69 10.42 12.67 9.88
C LYS A 69 10.79 12.98 8.44
N ASN A 70 10.19 12.25 7.50
CA ASN A 70 10.53 12.28 6.08
C ASN A 70 9.29 12.21 5.17
N HIS A 71 8.11 12.47 5.73
CA HIS A 71 6.83 12.44 5.01
C HIS A 71 5.90 13.51 5.55
N ASP A 72 5.35 14.34 4.68
CA ASP A 72 4.36 15.37 5.04
C ASP A 72 2.95 15.08 4.50
N GLY A 73 2.81 14.09 3.59
CA GLY A 73 1.54 13.70 2.99
C GLY A 73 0.58 12.95 3.93
N SER A 74 -0.55 12.46 3.40
CA SER A 74 -1.48 11.60 4.16
C SER A 74 -0.83 10.25 4.51
N ALA A 75 -1.38 9.53 5.50
CA ALA A 75 -0.90 8.18 5.80
C ALA A 75 -1.03 7.26 4.58
N THR A 76 -2.11 7.40 3.80
CA THR A 76 -2.37 6.59 2.59
C THR A 76 -1.34 6.81 1.48
N THR A 77 -0.65 7.94 1.45
CA THR A 77 0.39 8.21 0.44
C THR A 77 1.74 7.59 0.76
N MET A 78 1.99 7.21 2.02
CA MET A 78 3.28 6.67 2.48
C MET A 78 3.69 5.42 1.70
N GLU A 79 2.77 4.46 1.55
CA GLU A 79 3.05 3.23 0.82
C GLU A 79 3.46 3.53 -0.62
N ALA A 80 2.67 4.34 -1.33
CA ALA A 80 2.96 4.67 -2.70
C ALA A 80 4.32 5.39 -2.87
N ASP A 81 4.67 6.29 -1.95
CA ASP A 81 5.98 6.97 -1.97
C ASP A 81 7.14 5.99 -1.69
N ILE A 82 6.96 5.08 -0.73
CA ILE A 82 7.95 4.02 -0.44
C ILE A 82 8.15 3.12 -1.67
N LEU A 83 7.06 2.69 -2.31
CA LEU A 83 7.13 1.81 -3.47
C LEU A 83 7.77 2.53 -4.67
N VAL A 84 7.46 3.80 -4.92
CA VAL A 84 8.15 4.59 -5.96
C VAL A 84 9.66 4.64 -5.71
N ASP A 85 10.07 4.91 -4.46
CA ASP A 85 11.49 4.93 -4.09
C ASP A 85 12.16 3.57 -4.36
N GLY A 86 11.50 2.46 -3.99
CA GLY A 86 11.99 1.11 -4.23
C GLY A 86 12.07 0.72 -5.72
N PHE A 87 11.12 1.17 -6.54
CA PHE A 87 11.15 0.97 -7.99
C PHE A 87 12.30 1.75 -8.65
N LYS A 88 12.50 3.02 -8.28
CA LYS A 88 13.63 3.83 -8.76
C LYS A 88 14.97 3.21 -8.36
N GLN A 89 15.11 2.78 -7.10
CA GLN A 89 16.34 2.15 -6.63
C GLN A 89 16.63 0.85 -7.37
N SER A 90 15.61 0.06 -7.71
CA SER A 90 15.82 -1.18 -8.46
C SER A 90 16.49 -0.92 -9.82
N GLU A 91 16.05 0.11 -10.54
CA GLU A 91 16.61 0.45 -11.85
C GLU A 91 18.04 0.95 -11.74
N HIS A 92 18.36 1.73 -10.71
CA HIS A 92 19.74 2.13 -10.42
C HIS A 92 20.65 0.92 -10.14
N ASN A 93 20.09 -0.15 -9.58
CA ASN A 93 20.78 -1.42 -9.33
C ASN A 93 20.76 -2.38 -10.53
N GLY A 94 20.29 -1.93 -11.70
CA GLY A 94 20.25 -2.75 -12.91
C GLY A 94 19.16 -3.82 -12.93
N LEU A 95 18.05 -3.60 -12.22
CA LEU A 95 16.89 -4.50 -12.17
C LEU A 95 15.60 -3.70 -12.40
N ARG A 96 14.63 -4.27 -13.13
CA ARG A 96 13.29 -3.68 -13.25
C ARG A 96 12.22 -4.57 -12.67
N TYR A 97 11.18 -3.96 -12.13
CA TYR A 97 9.98 -4.69 -11.69
C TYR A 97 8.90 -4.63 -12.77
N LYS A 98 8.70 -5.74 -13.48
CA LYS A 98 7.72 -5.82 -14.58
C LYS A 98 6.29 -5.97 -14.08
N ARG A 99 6.09 -6.77 -13.02
CA ARG A 99 4.76 -7.02 -12.44
C ARG A 99 4.78 -6.68 -10.96
N LEU A 100 3.81 -5.87 -10.56
CA LEU A 100 3.53 -5.59 -9.15
C LEU A 100 2.30 -6.40 -8.73
N ILE A 101 2.52 -7.38 -7.86
CA ILE A 101 1.46 -8.18 -7.25
C ILE A 101 1.20 -7.62 -5.86
N GLY A 102 -0.02 -7.17 -5.60
CA GLY A 102 -0.32 -6.55 -4.33
C GLY A 102 -1.78 -6.17 -4.22
N ASP A 103 -2.04 -5.20 -3.36
CA ASP A 103 -3.38 -4.75 -3.08
C ASP A 103 -3.96 -3.89 -4.21
N GLY A 104 -5.28 -3.83 -4.21
CA GLY A 104 -6.10 -3.14 -5.20
C GLY A 104 -5.97 -1.63 -5.26
N ASP A 105 -4.93 -1.06 -4.67
CA ASP A 105 -4.77 0.38 -4.55
C ASP A 105 -4.37 1.04 -5.88
N THR A 106 -5.26 1.89 -6.37
CA THR A 106 -5.10 2.61 -7.64
C THR A 106 -4.04 3.70 -7.57
N ASN A 107 -3.87 4.32 -6.39
CA ASN A 107 -2.92 5.41 -6.15
C ASN A 107 -1.45 4.98 -6.33
N VAL A 108 -1.10 3.77 -5.90
CA VAL A 108 0.27 3.22 -6.03
C VAL A 108 0.66 3.14 -7.50
N MET A 109 -0.19 2.51 -8.33
CA MET A 109 0.11 2.34 -9.75
C MET A 109 0.14 3.65 -10.52
N ALA A 110 -0.72 4.61 -10.19
CA ALA A 110 -0.69 5.94 -10.80
C ALA A 110 0.65 6.65 -10.53
N LYS A 111 1.14 6.61 -9.28
CA LYS A 111 2.44 7.18 -8.91
C LYS A 111 3.61 6.45 -9.57
N ILE A 112 3.59 5.11 -9.62
CA ILE A 112 4.64 4.34 -10.30
C ILE A 112 4.73 4.73 -11.77
N ARG A 113 3.59 4.78 -12.48
CA ARG A 113 3.54 5.12 -13.91
C ARG A 113 4.06 6.53 -14.23
N THR A 114 3.88 7.47 -13.30
CA THR A 114 4.23 8.88 -13.51
C THR A 114 5.65 9.20 -13.03
N MET A 115 6.12 8.57 -11.95
CA MET A 115 7.36 8.93 -11.28
C MET A 115 8.53 7.99 -11.54
N VAL A 116 8.29 6.76 -12.02
CA VAL A 116 9.34 5.76 -12.31
C VAL A 116 9.63 5.77 -13.82
N PRO A 117 10.90 5.86 -14.27
CA PRO A 117 11.22 5.96 -15.70
C PRO A 117 10.64 4.84 -16.57
N TYR A 118 10.64 3.61 -16.06
CA TYR A 118 10.03 2.44 -16.73
C TYR A 118 8.59 2.15 -16.28
N GLY A 119 7.99 3.04 -15.49
CA GLY A 119 6.71 2.84 -14.81
C GLY A 119 5.53 2.53 -15.74
N SER A 120 5.54 3.09 -16.96
CA SER A 120 4.52 2.83 -17.98
C SER A 120 4.45 1.37 -18.43
N THR A 121 5.54 0.61 -18.27
CA THR A 121 5.65 -0.81 -18.63
C THR A 121 5.26 -1.76 -17.49
N VAL A 122 4.95 -1.23 -16.30
CA VAL A 122 4.63 -2.03 -15.13
C VAL A 122 3.19 -2.51 -15.18
N GLU A 123 3.02 -3.84 -15.13
CA GLU A 123 1.74 -4.52 -15.05
C GLU A 123 1.31 -4.65 -13.58
N LYS A 124 0.07 -4.27 -13.29
CA LYS A 124 -0.55 -4.54 -11.98
C LYS A 124 -1.20 -5.91 -11.99
N VAL A 125 -0.99 -6.70 -10.95
CA VAL A 125 -1.66 -7.98 -10.73
C VAL A 125 -2.33 -7.93 -9.36
N GLU A 126 -3.64 -8.12 -9.34
CA GLU A 126 -4.44 -8.10 -8.12
C GLU A 126 -4.19 -9.36 -7.28
N CYS A 127 -4.08 -9.18 -5.96
CA CYS A 127 -3.96 -10.29 -5.02
C CYS A 127 -5.27 -11.11 -4.97
N VAL A 128 -5.19 -12.42 -5.19
CA VAL A 128 -6.35 -13.34 -5.17
C VAL A 128 -7.14 -13.23 -3.86
N ASN A 129 -6.45 -13.12 -2.73
CA ASN A 129 -7.11 -12.97 -1.42
C ASN A 129 -7.96 -11.68 -1.37
N HIS A 130 -7.44 -10.60 -1.94
CA HIS A 130 -8.17 -9.33 -2.02
C HIS A 130 -9.33 -9.40 -3.03
N CYS A 131 -9.15 -10.05 -4.18
CA CYS A 131 -10.22 -10.31 -5.12
C CYS A 131 -11.38 -11.09 -4.47
N LEU A 132 -11.07 -12.18 -3.78
CA LEU A 132 -12.07 -13.01 -3.10
C LEU A 132 -12.77 -12.23 -1.98
N LYS A 133 -12.03 -11.52 -1.13
CA LYS A 133 -12.59 -10.70 -0.06
C LYS A 133 -13.55 -9.63 -0.59
N ASN A 134 -13.18 -8.96 -1.68
CA ASN A 134 -14.03 -7.95 -2.31
C ASN A 134 -15.29 -8.55 -2.92
N PHE A 135 -15.16 -9.69 -3.63
CA PHE A 135 -16.29 -10.42 -4.17
C PHE A 135 -17.26 -10.87 -3.08
N THR A 136 -16.74 -11.51 -2.03
CA THR A 136 -17.53 -11.97 -0.88
C THR A 136 -18.23 -10.81 -0.15
N LYS A 137 -17.57 -9.67 0.03
CA LYS A 137 -18.19 -8.46 0.62
C LYS A 137 -19.42 -8.01 -0.17
N ASN A 138 -19.34 -8.02 -1.50
CA ASN A 138 -20.46 -7.64 -2.36
C ASN A 138 -21.62 -8.65 -2.29
N LEU A 139 -21.32 -9.95 -2.23
CA LEU A 139 -22.34 -10.99 -2.02
C LEU A 139 -23.09 -10.81 -0.70
N TYR A 140 -22.38 -10.54 0.40
CA TYR A 140 -23.02 -10.26 1.69
C TYR A 140 -23.85 -8.95 1.68
N ALA A 141 -23.45 -7.94 0.91
CA ALA A 141 -24.24 -6.74 0.74
C ALA A 141 -25.59 -7.05 0.04
N ILE A 142 -25.56 -7.85 -1.02
CA ILE A 142 -26.77 -8.33 -1.75
C ILE A 142 -27.72 -9.08 -0.80
N LYS A 143 -27.18 -9.90 0.10
CA LYS A 143 -27.97 -10.62 1.12
C LYS A 143 -28.73 -9.69 2.07
N LYS A 144 -28.18 -8.51 2.43
CA LYS A 144 -28.71 -7.59 3.47
C LYS A 144 -29.94 -6.74 3.05
N ASN A 145 -30.76 -7.21 2.09
CA ASN A 145 -31.92 -6.48 1.49
C ASN A 145 -31.53 -5.38 0.49
N VAL A 146 -30.93 -5.75 -0.64
CA VAL A 146 -30.84 -4.81 -1.79
C VAL A 146 -32.18 -4.77 -2.54
N LYS A 147 -32.66 -3.56 -2.82
CA LYS A 147 -33.89 -3.29 -3.60
C LYS A 147 -33.79 -3.99 -4.97
N GLY A 148 -34.78 -4.82 -5.32
CA GLY A 148 -34.79 -5.57 -6.60
C GLY A 148 -34.25 -7.00 -6.53
N VAL A 149 -33.78 -7.48 -5.37
CA VAL A 149 -33.31 -8.87 -5.20
C VAL A 149 -34.36 -9.71 -4.45
N THR A 150 -34.83 -10.79 -5.08
CA THR A 150 -35.87 -11.66 -4.51
C THR A 150 -35.40 -12.40 -3.25
N LEU A 151 -36.33 -12.80 -2.37
CA LEU A 151 -36.03 -13.61 -1.19
C LEU A 151 -35.33 -14.93 -1.56
N ARG A 152 -35.77 -15.59 -2.64
CA ARG A 152 -35.19 -16.85 -3.14
C ARG A 152 -33.73 -16.68 -3.55
N ALA A 153 -33.39 -15.60 -4.26
CA ALA A 153 -32.00 -15.32 -4.62
C ALA A 153 -31.11 -15.06 -3.40
N ARG A 154 -31.66 -14.49 -2.32
CA ARG A 154 -30.92 -14.27 -1.07
C ARG A 154 -30.72 -15.55 -0.25
N GLN A 155 -31.65 -16.51 -0.36
CA GLN A 155 -31.51 -17.82 0.27
C GLN A 155 -30.36 -18.63 -0.35
N LEU A 156 -30.11 -18.51 -1.66
CA LEU A 156 -28.95 -19.12 -2.33
C LEU A 156 -27.58 -18.63 -1.79
N LEU A 157 -27.55 -17.45 -1.17
CA LEU A 157 -26.34 -16.88 -0.54
C LEU A 157 -26.23 -17.24 0.95
N SER A 158 -27.06 -18.16 1.44
CA SER A 158 -26.94 -18.70 2.78
C SER A 158 -26.14 -19.99 2.71
N PRO A 159 -25.20 -20.20 3.65
CA PRO A 159 -24.49 -21.47 3.72
C PRO A 159 -25.52 -22.59 3.91
N ASP A 160 -25.31 -23.71 3.21
CA ASP A 160 -26.07 -24.92 3.45
C ASP A 160 -25.91 -25.30 4.92
N LYS A 161 -27.03 -25.59 5.58
CA LYS A 161 -27.06 -25.98 6.99
C LYS A 161 -26.54 -27.40 7.16
#